data_AF-A0A7J6WXI8-F1
#
_entry.id   AF-A0A7J6WXI8-F1
#
_cell.length_a   1.000
_cell.length_b   1.000
_cell.length_c   1.000
_cell.angle_alpha   90.00
_cell.angle_beta   90.00
_cell.angle_gamma   90.00
#
_symmetry.space_group_name_H-M   'P 1'
#
loop_
_entity.id
_entity.type
_entity.pdbx_description
1 polymer ?
#
loop_
_entity_poly.entity_id
_entity_poly.type
_entity_poly.pdbx_seq_one_letter_code
_entity_poly.pdbx_strand_id
1 'polypeptide(L)'
;MEYAFGAHEYSTSGVFEVEPKSCPGFTFRRSVPLGSTAMSRSEFCSFMEHLSRRYHGDTYHLIAKNCNHFTDDVCTRLTGKHIPGWVNRLAKL
;
A
#
# COMPACT_ATOMS: atom_id res chain seq x y z
N MET A 1 7.59 -6.71 -7.96
CA MET A 1 6.87 -5.44 -7.87
C MET A 1 6.48 -5.23 -6.41
N GLU A 2 6.89 -4.13 -5.81
CA GLU A 2 6.43 -3.68 -4.49
C GLU A 2 5.82 -2.29 -4.66
N TYR A 3 4.64 -2.07 -4.07
CA TYR A 3 3.94 -0.80 -4.14
C TYR A 3 3.82 -0.21 -2.74
N ALA A 4 4.08 1.10 -2.63
CA ALA A 4 3.96 1.85 -1.40
C ALA A 4 3.23 3.18 -1.64
N PHE A 5 2.64 3.75 -0.59
CA PHE A 5 2.00 5.05 -0.62
C PHE A 5 2.80 6.02 0.25
N GLY A 6 3.18 7.17 -0.30
CA GLY A 6 3.97 8.20 0.36
C GLY A 6 3.37 9.60 0.22
N ALA A 7 3.85 10.52 1.06
CA ALA A 7 3.46 11.92 1.05
C ALA A 7 4.23 12.72 -0.01
N HIS A 8 3.56 13.66 -0.67
CA HIS A 8 4.16 14.74 -1.45
C HIS A 8 3.14 15.88 -1.65
N GLU A 9 3.56 17.05 -2.11
CA GLU A 9 2.70 18.25 -2.16
C GLU A 9 1.72 18.30 -3.34
N TYR A 10 1.90 17.46 -4.35
CA TYR A 10 1.08 17.48 -5.57
C TYR A 10 -0.22 16.70 -5.45
N SER A 11 -1.27 17.15 -6.15
CA SER A 11 -2.57 16.48 -6.28
C SER A 11 -2.53 15.30 -7.26
N THR A 12 -1.48 14.49 -7.17
CA THR A 12 -1.23 13.29 -7.97
C THR A 12 -1.11 12.08 -7.06
N SER A 13 -1.19 10.88 -7.61
CA SER A 13 -0.98 9.64 -6.86
C SER A 13 0.35 9.67 -6.09
N GLY A 14 0.31 9.45 -4.78
CA GLY A 14 1.47 9.18 -3.95
C GLY A 14 1.85 7.70 -3.92
N VAL A 15 1.15 6.85 -4.69
CA VAL A 15 1.51 5.43 -4.86
C VAL A 15 2.66 5.33 -5.86
N PHE A 16 3.70 4.61 -5.49
CA PHE A 16 4.89 4.37 -6.31
C PHE A 16 5.30 2.89 -6.25
N GLU A 17 6.03 2.46 -7.29
CA GLU A 17 6.60 1.11 -7.39
C GLU A 17 8.10 1.14 -7.11
N VAL A 18 8.60 0.14 -6.38
CA VAL A 18 10.03 -0.10 -6.15
C VAL A 18 10.39 -1.57 -6.34
N GLU A 19 11.69 -1.82 -6.44
CA GLU A 19 12.21 -3.18 -6.33
C GLU A 19 11.90 -3.73 -4.92
N PRO A 20 11.32 -4.94 -4.81
CA PRO A 20 10.98 -5.53 -3.54
C PRO A 20 12.11 -5.46 -2.51
N LYS A 21 11.76 -5.09 -1.28
CA LYS A 21 12.64 -4.99 -0.10
C LYS A 21 13.70 -3.90 -0.20
N SER A 22 13.60 -3.02 -1.20
CA SER A 22 14.65 -2.05 -1.56
C SER A 22 14.13 -0.61 -1.62
N CYS A 23 13.07 -0.28 -0.88
CA CYS A 23 12.54 1.09 -0.82
C CYS A 23 13.58 2.04 -0.19
N PRO A 24 14.01 3.11 -0.89
CA PRO A 24 14.97 4.07 -0.37
C PRO A 24 14.52 4.70 0.96
N GLY A 25 15.44 4.86 1.90
CA GLY A 25 15.15 5.42 3.23
C GLY A 25 14.53 4.44 4.24
N PHE A 26 14.31 3.18 3.84
CA PHE A 26 13.78 2.14 4.73
C PHE A 26 14.68 0.91 4.76
N THR A 27 14.71 0.22 5.89
CA THR A 27 15.37 -1.09 6.03
C THR A 27 14.31 -2.17 6.12
N PHE A 28 14.33 -3.10 5.16
CA PHE A 28 13.42 -4.24 5.17
C PHE A 28 13.65 -5.12 6.40
N ARG A 29 12.57 -5.43 7.12
CA ARG A 29 12.62 -6.30 8.31
C ARG A 29 12.13 -7.70 8.05
N ARG A 30 10.97 -7.85 7.40
CA ARG A 30 10.32 -9.15 7.15
C ARG A 30 9.19 -9.07 6.14
N SER A 31 8.84 -10.21 5.56
CA SER A 31 7.61 -10.40 4.78
C SER A 31 6.58 -11.18 5.61
N VAL A 32 5.31 -10.83 5.47
CA VAL A 32 4.18 -11.55 6.08
C VAL A 32 3.25 -12.00 4.96
N PRO A 33 3.01 -13.31 4.76
CA PRO A 33 2.05 -13.79 3.79
C PRO A 33 0.63 -13.35 4.15
N LEU A 34 -0.09 -12.73 3.21
CA LEU A 34 -1.46 -12.24 3.42
C LEU A 34 -2.52 -13.09 2.71
N GLY A 35 -2.14 -13.74 1.61
CA GLY A 35 -3.02 -14.60 0.82
C GLY A 35 -2.51 -14.76 -0.60
N SER A 36 -3.39 -15.23 -1.48
CA SER A 36 -3.17 -15.36 -2.92
C SER A 36 -4.33 -14.72 -3.68
N THR A 37 -4.08 -14.35 -4.93
CA THR A 37 -5.09 -13.87 -5.88
C THR A 37 -4.99 -14.70 -7.15
N ALA A 38 -6.12 -14.87 -7.85
CA ALA A 38 -6.18 -15.50 -9.16
C ALA A 38 -5.90 -14.50 -10.31
N MET A 39 -5.76 -13.20 -10.00
CA MET A 39 -5.43 -12.18 -11.01
C MET A 39 -4.08 -12.46 -11.65
N SER A 40 -4.05 -12.35 -12.98
CA SER A 40 -2.82 -12.26 -13.75
C SER A 40 -2.05 -10.99 -13.41
N ARG A 41 -0.79 -10.94 -13.84
CA ARG A 41 0.06 -9.75 -13.64
C ARG A 41 -0.53 -8.49 -14.27
N SER A 42 -1.08 -8.59 -15.48
CA SER A 42 -1.70 -7.43 -16.17
C SER A 42 -2.94 -6.94 -15.43
N GLU A 43 -3.81 -7.85 -14.98
CA GLU A 43 -4.98 -7.49 -14.18
C GLU A 43 -4.58 -6.83 -12.86
N PHE A 44 -3.53 -7.34 -12.20
CA PHE A 44 -2.99 -6.73 -11.00
C PHE A 44 -2.45 -5.32 -11.25
N CYS A 45 -1.70 -5.11 -12.33
CA CYS A 45 -1.19 -3.78 -12.68
C CYS A 45 -2.35 -2.79 -12.94
N SER A 46 -3.37 -3.19 -13.71
CA SER A 46 -4.57 -2.37 -13.91
C SER A 46 -5.31 -2.10 -12.60
N PHE A 47 -5.43 -3.10 -11.73
CA PHE A 47 -6.01 -2.92 -10.40
C PHE A 47 -5.27 -1.86 -9.57
N MET A 48 -3.93 -1.93 -9.54
CA MET A 48 -3.11 -0.97 -8.81
C MET A 48 -3.22 0.44 -9.40
N GLU A 49 -3.26 0.57 -10.73
CA GLU A 49 -3.46 1.86 -11.41
C GLU A 49 -4.81 2.49 -11.09
N HIS A 50 -5.88 1.69 -11.01
CA HIS A 50 -7.20 2.19 -10.63
C HIS A 50 -7.24 2.59 -9.16
N LEU A 51 -6.63 1.80 -8.28
CA LEU A 51 -6.62 2.07 -6.84
C LEU A 51 -5.78 3.31 -6.50
N SER A 52 -4.65 3.52 -7.18
CA SER A 52 -3.72 4.63 -6.93
C SER A 52 -4.37 6.01 -7.09
N ARG A 53 -5.39 6.12 -7.96
CA ARG A 53 -6.21 7.34 -8.15
C ARG A 53 -6.95 7.78 -6.88
N ARG A 54 -7.08 6.93 -5.85
CA ARG A 54 -7.69 7.27 -4.55
C ARG A 54 -6.66 7.73 -3.51
N TYR A 55 -5.38 7.58 -3.80
CA TYR A 55 -4.26 7.78 -2.88
C TYR A 55 -3.35 8.87 -3.39
N HIS A 56 -3.84 10.11 -3.41
CA HIS A 56 -3.00 11.26 -3.74
C HIS A 56 -2.00 11.56 -2.61
N GLY A 57 -0.78 11.94 -2.98
CA GLY A 57 0.30 12.21 -2.02
C GLY A 57 0.00 13.38 -1.09
N ASP A 58 -0.73 14.39 -1.57
CA ASP A 58 -1.17 15.57 -0.79
C ASP A 58 -2.25 15.24 0.26
N THR A 59 -2.82 14.03 0.19
CA THR A 59 -3.78 13.52 1.18
C THR A 59 -3.14 12.58 2.21
N TYR A 60 -1.83 12.36 2.13
CA TYR A 60 -1.15 11.49 3.09
C TYR A 60 -1.23 12.06 4.50
N HIS A 61 -1.64 11.23 5.45
CA HIS A 61 -1.75 11.60 6.86
C HIS A 61 -1.21 10.47 7.74
N LEU A 62 -0.24 10.79 8.62
CA LEU A 62 0.46 9.81 9.45
C LEU A 62 -0.47 8.91 10.26
N ILE A 63 -1.59 9.46 10.76
CA ILE A 63 -2.60 8.71 11.53
C ILE A 63 -3.76 8.25 10.63
N ALA A 64 -4.50 9.15 9.97
CA ALA A 64 -5.74 8.80 9.28
C ALA A 64 -5.62 8.17 7.88
N LYS A 65 -4.49 8.35 7.16
CA LYS A 65 -4.32 7.91 5.77
C LYS A 65 -2.85 7.75 5.40
N ASN A 66 -2.23 6.71 5.94
CA ASN A 66 -0.81 6.39 5.76
C ASN A 66 -0.60 5.17 4.84
N CYS A 67 0.66 4.76 4.65
CA CYS A 67 1.03 3.59 3.84
C CYS A 67 0.32 2.29 4.28
N ASN A 68 0.05 2.10 5.57
CA ASN A 68 -0.60 0.89 6.07
C ASN A 68 -2.09 0.84 5.73
N HIS A 69 -2.77 1.99 5.63
CA HIS A 69 -4.17 2.03 5.19
C HIS A 69 -4.29 1.62 3.72
N PHE A 70 -3.35 2.11 2.90
CA PHE A 70 -3.22 1.68 1.51
C PHE A 70 -2.96 0.17 1.41
N THR A 71 -2.01 -0.36 2.19
CA THR A 71 -1.73 -1.80 2.21
C THR A 71 -2.95 -2.62 2.66
N ASP A 72 -3.71 -2.14 3.64
CA ASP A 72 -4.94 -2.80 4.11
C ASP A 72 -6.04 -2.83 3.05
N ASP A 73 -6.25 -1.72 2.34
CA ASP A 73 -7.23 -1.62 1.24
C ASP A 73 -6.85 -2.55 0.08
N VAL A 74 -5.57 -2.58 -0.32
CA VAL A 74 -5.04 -3.53 -1.31
C VAL A 74 -5.29 -4.97 -0.85
N CYS A 75 -4.89 -5.30 0.38
CA CYS A 75 -5.01 -6.65 0.93
C CYS A 75 -6.46 -7.13 0.99
N THR A 76 -7.35 -6.27 1.46
CA THR A 76 -8.78 -6.57 1.62
C THR A 76 -9.43 -6.81 0.25
N ARG A 77 -9.11 -6.00 -0.76
CA ARG A 77 -9.67 -6.17 -2.12
C ARG A 77 -9.16 -7.41 -2.83
N LEU A 78 -7.90 -7.79 -2.61
CA LEU A 78 -7.29 -8.95 -3.29
C LEU A 78 -7.62 -10.28 -2.61
N THR A 79 -7.71 -10.29 -1.28
CA THR A 79 -7.74 -11.53 -0.49
C THR A 79 -8.96 -11.66 0.41
N GLY A 80 -9.76 -10.60 0.57
CA GLY A 80 -10.84 -10.53 1.54
C GLY A 80 -10.39 -10.44 3.00
N LYS A 81 -9.08 -10.27 3.26
CA LYS A 81 -8.49 -10.24 4.61
C LYS A 81 -7.80 -8.91 4.87
N HIS A 82 -7.86 -8.46 6.12
CA HIS A 82 -7.10 -7.31 6.60
C HIS A 82 -5.63 -7.64 6.89
N ILE A 83 -4.78 -6.62 6.88
CA ILE A 83 -3.41 -6.75 7.38
C ILE A 83 -3.39 -7.02 8.90
N PRO A 84 -2.32 -7.63 9.43
CA PRO A 84 -2.24 -7.89 10.87
C PRO A 84 -2.38 -6.60 11.69
N GLY A 85 -3.25 -6.61 12.71
CA GLY A 85 -3.61 -5.42 13.47
C GLY A 85 -2.44 -4.71 14.19
N TRP A 86 -1.32 -5.41 14.44
CA TRP A 86 -0.12 -4.82 15.02
C TRP A 86 0.63 -3.88 14.05
N VAL A 87 0.40 -3.98 12.74
CA VAL A 87 1.10 -3.19 11.71
C VAL A 87 0.77 -1.71 11.82
N ASN A 88 -0.52 -1.39 11.99
CA ASN A 88 -1.02 -0.01 12.03
C ASN A 88 -1.60 0.37 13.40
N ARG A 89 -1.08 -0.22 14.48
CA ARG A 89 -1.63 -0.04 15.84
C ARG A 89 -1.63 1.41 16.30
N LEU A 90 -0.60 2.18 15.94
CA LEU A 90 -0.46 3.60 16.32
C LEU A 90 -1.50 4.51 15.66
N ALA A 91 -2.04 4.12 14.51
CA ALA A 91 -3.10 4.85 13.82
C ALA A 91 -4.50 4.56 14.36
N LYS A 92 -4.62 3.66 15.35
CA LYS A 92 -5.88 3.27 15.99
C LYS A 92 -6.02 3.83 17.41
N LEU A 93 -5.18 4.81 17.77
CA LEU A 93 -5.23 5.54 19.04
C LEU A 93 -6.17 6.72 18.95
#